data_AF-A0A7C8Z6T5-F1
#
_entry.id   AF-A0A7C8Z6T5-F1
#
_cell.length_a   1.000
_cell.length_b   1.000
_cell.length_c   1.000
_cell.angle_alpha   90.00
_cell.angle_beta   90.00
_cell.angle_gamma   90.00
#
_symmetry.space_group_name_H-M   'P 1'
#
loop_
_entity.id
_entity.type
_entity.pdbx_description
1 polymer ?
#
loop_
_entity_poly.entity_id
_entity_poly.type
_entity_poly.pdbx_seq_one_letter_code
_entity_poly.pdbx_strand_id
1 'polypeptide(L)'
;WVEKNEPERWAQSKFKKERWGKLNNNPVESWNKWMRKLRRLSIPWLVLGHLQKVGMKWDKRKEELQKWTNGVGNRIEHKLKAELLYADSVIDVQLYSRLTGEYSVQLSNSRRLVVNLSGGECSCRWWQLQGFPCRHAMAVIKKEKKWVYDFVNVCYKSSTQTMYYMNSVHPMEHT
;
A
#
# COMPACT_ATOMS: atom_id res chain seq x y z
N TRP A 1 -5.11 16.46 -26.72
CA TRP A 1 -6.13 15.39 -26.65
C TRP A 1 -6.17 14.75 -25.26
N VAL A 2 -5.03 14.28 -24.73
CA VAL A 2 -4.92 13.69 -23.38
C VAL A 2 -5.37 14.64 -22.27
N GLU A 3 -4.90 15.89 -22.24
CA GLU A 3 -5.30 16.88 -21.23
C GLU A 3 -6.76 17.38 -21.38
N LYS A 4 -7.33 17.29 -22.59
CA LYS A 4 -8.72 17.70 -22.89
C LYS A 4 -9.77 16.71 -22.39
N ASN A 5 -9.38 15.49 -22.03
CA ASN A 5 -10.29 14.43 -21.57
C ASN A 5 -10.27 14.29 -20.04
N GLU A 6 -10.47 15.39 -19.31
CA GLU A 6 -10.61 15.41 -17.85
C GLU A 6 -9.67 14.42 -17.13
N PRO A 7 -8.39 14.77 -16.92
CA PRO A 7 -7.36 13.88 -16.38
C PRO A 7 -7.77 13.15 -15.11
N GLU A 8 -8.67 13.72 -14.32
CA GLU A 8 -9.29 13.12 -13.15
C GLU A 8 -9.99 11.78 -13.43
N ARG A 9 -10.41 11.50 -14.67
CA ARG A 9 -11.12 10.26 -15.06
C ARG A 9 -10.18 9.10 -15.37
N TRP A 10 -8.96 9.37 -15.85
CA TRP A 10 -8.05 8.33 -16.33
C TRP A 10 -6.65 8.40 -15.67
N ALA A 11 -6.14 9.58 -15.34
CA ALA A 11 -4.85 9.74 -14.68
C ALA A 11 -4.98 9.47 -13.19
N GLN A 12 -4.35 8.39 -12.73
CA GLN A 12 -4.44 7.95 -11.34
C GLN A 12 -3.99 9.04 -10.34
N SER A 13 -2.97 9.83 -10.69
CA SER A 13 -2.45 10.92 -9.85
C SER A 13 -3.42 12.10 -9.68
N LYS A 14 -4.47 12.16 -10.50
CA LYS A 14 -5.48 13.23 -10.51
C LYS A 14 -6.85 12.75 -10.00
N PHE A 15 -6.98 11.48 -9.62
CA PHE A 15 -8.23 10.92 -9.12
C PHE A 15 -8.53 11.46 -7.71
N LYS A 16 -9.75 11.97 -7.48
CA LYS A 16 -10.15 12.58 -6.19
C LYS A 16 -10.32 11.57 -5.04
N LYS A 17 -10.54 10.29 -5.37
CA LYS A 17 -10.71 9.19 -4.40
C LYS A 17 -9.50 8.27 -4.43
N GLU A 18 -9.25 7.58 -3.32
CA GLU A 18 -8.20 6.56 -3.20
C GLU A 18 -8.44 5.41 -4.17
N ARG A 19 -7.88 5.53 -5.38
CA ARG A 19 -7.79 4.44 -6.33
C ARG A 19 -6.51 3.70 -5.95
N TRP A 20 -6.63 2.54 -5.30
CA TRP A 20 -5.54 1.65 -4.83
C TRP A 20 -4.58 1.12 -5.93
N GLY A 21 -4.38 1.87 -7.01
CA GLY A 21 -3.35 1.67 -8.02
C GLY A 21 -3.46 0.43 -8.87
N LYS A 22 -4.65 -0.14 -9.00
CA LYS A 22 -4.88 -1.28 -9.88
C LYS A 22 -5.61 -0.82 -11.14
N LEU A 23 -4.83 -0.66 -12.21
CA LEU A 23 -5.32 -0.41 -13.57
C LEU A 23 -5.21 -1.66 -14.46
N ASN A 24 -4.79 -2.80 -13.91
CA ASN A 24 -4.59 -4.05 -14.64
C ASN A 24 -5.53 -5.15 -14.16
N ASN A 25 -5.73 -6.14 -15.03
CA ASN A 25 -6.60 -7.29 -14.78
C ASN A 25 -5.96 -8.35 -13.87
N ASN A 26 -4.75 -8.10 -13.36
CA ASN A 26 -3.98 -9.05 -12.55
C ASN A 26 -4.79 -9.63 -11.37
N PRO A 27 -5.63 -8.87 -10.63
CA PRO A 27 -6.46 -9.46 -9.58
C PRO A 27 -7.44 -10.51 -10.10
N VAL A 28 -8.08 -10.24 -11.24
CA VAL A 28 -9.05 -11.13 -11.88
C VAL A 28 -8.35 -12.35 -12.45
N GLU A 29 -7.19 -12.19 -13.08
CA GLU A 29 -6.40 -13.31 -13.60
C GLU A 29 -5.88 -14.22 -12.48
N SER A 30 -5.37 -13.61 -11.40
CA SER A 30 -4.92 -14.33 -10.21
C SER A 30 -6.05 -15.12 -9.57
N TRP A 31 -7.24 -14.50 -9.46
CA TRP A 31 -8.45 -15.18 -9.02
C TRP A 31 -8.78 -16.31 -10.02
N ASN A 32 -9.02 -16.05 -11.29
CA ASN A 32 -9.36 -17.09 -12.29
C ASN A 32 -8.42 -18.31 -12.27
N LYS A 33 -7.12 -18.10 -12.06
CA LYS A 33 -6.14 -19.17 -11.84
C LYS A 33 -6.36 -19.92 -10.52
N TRP A 34 -6.58 -19.20 -9.42
CA TRP A 34 -6.75 -19.75 -8.07
C TRP A 34 -7.96 -20.69 -7.94
N MET A 35 -9.08 -20.48 -8.63
CA MET A 35 -10.21 -21.46 -8.62
C MET A 35 -10.50 -22.14 -9.93
N ARG A 36 -9.56 -22.12 -10.88
CA ARG A 36 -9.62 -22.94 -12.10
C ARG A 36 -10.06 -24.39 -11.85
N LYS A 37 -9.54 -25.02 -10.77
CA LYS A 37 -9.90 -26.41 -10.41
C LYS A 37 -11.30 -26.54 -9.80
N LEU A 38 -11.74 -25.58 -8.99
CA LEU A 38 -13.04 -25.68 -8.29
C LEU A 38 -14.23 -25.39 -9.21
N ARG A 39 -14.03 -24.58 -10.27
CA ARG A 39 -15.07 -24.25 -11.25
C ARG A 39 -15.60 -25.46 -12.04
N ARG A 40 -14.92 -26.62 -11.97
CA ARG A 40 -15.34 -27.87 -12.62
C ARG A 40 -16.16 -28.78 -11.69
N LEU A 41 -16.30 -28.41 -10.43
CA LEU A 41 -17.03 -29.17 -9.42
C LEU A 41 -18.49 -28.72 -9.37
N SER A 42 -19.37 -29.55 -8.82
CA SER A 42 -20.75 -29.12 -8.54
C SER A 42 -20.76 -28.01 -7.48
N ILE A 43 -21.86 -27.25 -7.44
CA ILE A 43 -21.99 -26.07 -6.55
C ILE A 43 -21.59 -26.37 -5.10
N PRO A 44 -22.05 -27.47 -4.45
CA PRO A 44 -21.64 -27.77 -3.07
C PRO A 44 -20.12 -27.91 -2.90
N TRP A 45 -19.47 -28.67 -3.78
CA TRP A 45 -18.02 -28.88 -3.75
C TRP A 45 -17.22 -27.63 -4.09
N LEU A 46 -17.74 -26.77 -4.97
CA LEU A 46 -17.15 -25.47 -5.27
C LEU A 46 -17.12 -24.58 -4.03
N VAL A 47 -18.24 -24.47 -3.32
CA VAL A 47 -18.36 -23.65 -2.10
C VAL A 47 -17.45 -24.19 -1.00
N LEU A 48 -17.51 -25.49 -0.71
CA LEU A 48 -16.66 -26.13 0.30
C LEU A 48 -15.16 -25.94 -0.02
N GLY A 49 -14.75 -26.23 -1.26
CA GLY A 49 -13.37 -26.04 -1.69
C GLY A 49 -12.93 -24.56 -1.69
N HIS A 50 -13.84 -23.62 -1.93
CA HIS A 50 -13.55 -22.19 -1.81
C HIS A 50 -13.29 -21.80 -0.35
N LEU A 51 -14.19 -22.18 0.57
CA LEU A 51 -14.04 -21.93 1.99
C LEU A 51 -12.74 -22.51 2.54
N GLN A 52 -12.41 -23.76 2.18
CA GLN A 52 -11.14 -24.38 2.56
C GLN A 52 -9.93 -23.58 2.08
N LYS A 53 -9.93 -23.13 0.82
CA LYS A 53 -8.83 -22.31 0.29
C LYS A 53 -8.74 -20.94 0.94
N VAL A 54 -9.87 -20.32 1.28
CA VAL A 54 -9.91 -19.06 2.04
C VAL A 54 -9.33 -19.29 3.42
N GLY A 55 -9.78 -20.31 4.15
CA GLY A 55 -9.27 -20.69 5.46
C GLY A 55 -7.75 -20.91 5.46
N MET A 56 -7.23 -21.71 4.53
CA MET A 56 -5.78 -21.91 4.38
C MET A 56 -5.01 -20.60 4.13
N LYS A 57 -5.57 -19.68 3.33
CA LYS A 57 -4.95 -18.36 3.13
C LYS A 57 -5.00 -17.52 4.40
N TRP A 58 -6.09 -17.63 5.16
CA TRP A 58 -6.31 -16.89 6.40
C TRP A 58 -5.33 -17.33 7.48
N ASP A 59 -5.16 -18.64 7.68
CA ASP A 59 -4.23 -19.20 8.65
C ASP A 59 -2.79 -18.86 8.29
N LYS A 60 -2.42 -18.97 7.00
CA LYS A 60 -1.12 -18.50 6.53
C LYS A 60 -0.89 -17.01 6.84
N ARG A 61 -1.92 -16.16 6.71
CA ARG A 61 -1.82 -14.74 7.07
C ARG A 61 -1.63 -14.54 8.57
N LYS A 62 -2.32 -15.31 9.42
CA LYS A 62 -2.10 -15.29 10.87
C LYS A 62 -0.66 -15.66 11.21
N GLU A 63 -0.13 -16.74 10.65
CA GLU A 63 1.26 -17.17 10.85
C GLU A 63 2.27 -16.12 10.38
N GLU A 64 2.02 -15.48 9.23
CA GLU A 64 2.86 -14.40 8.72
C GLU A 64 2.83 -13.20 9.66
N LEU A 65 1.68 -12.85 10.21
CA LEU A 65 1.49 -11.68 11.08
C LEU A 65 2.28 -11.81 12.39
N GLN A 66 2.40 -13.02 12.95
CA GLN A 66 3.23 -13.29 14.13
C GLN A 66 4.72 -12.99 13.89
N LYS A 67 5.17 -12.95 12.63
CA LYS A 67 6.57 -12.69 12.25
C LYS A 67 6.85 -11.20 12.04
N TRP A 68 5.86 -10.32 12.16
CA TRP A 68 6.03 -8.89 11.89
C TRP A 68 6.64 -8.19 13.10
N THR A 69 7.92 -7.84 13.01
CA THR A 69 8.64 -7.18 14.11
C THR A 69 8.46 -5.66 14.10
N ASN A 70 8.34 -5.05 12.92
CA ASN A 70 8.33 -3.59 12.74
C ASN A 70 6.92 -3.01 12.64
N GLY A 71 5.90 -3.79 13.04
CA GLY A 71 4.49 -3.39 12.94
C GLY A 71 3.93 -3.31 11.50
N VAL A 72 4.71 -3.72 10.49
CA VAL A 72 4.29 -3.83 9.08
C VAL A 72 4.85 -5.13 8.48
N GLY A 73 4.22 -5.62 7.42
CA GLY A 73 4.63 -6.86 6.78
C GLY A 73 5.80 -6.71 5.82
N ASN A 74 6.48 -7.83 5.55
CA ASN A 74 7.67 -7.92 4.68
C ASN A 74 7.52 -7.23 3.32
N ARG A 75 6.31 -7.24 2.73
CA ARG A 75 6.05 -6.57 1.45
C ARG A 75 6.17 -5.05 1.57
N ILE A 76 5.65 -4.47 2.65
CA ILE A 76 5.74 -3.03 2.91
C ILE A 76 7.16 -2.69 3.35
N GLU A 77 7.75 -3.50 4.22
CA GLU A 77 9.16 -3.38 4.62
C GLU A 77 10.11 -3.28 3.40
N HIS A 78 9.97 -4.21 2.44
CA HIS A 78 10.77 -4.21 1.22
C HIS A 78 10.57 -2.95 0.38
N LYS A 79 9.32 -2.48 0.27
CA LYS A 79 9.00 -1.25 -0.47
C LYS A 79 9.58 -0.01 0.22
N LEU A 80 9.48 0.07 1.56
CA LEU A 80 10.07 1.16 2.33
C LEU A 80 11.59 1.19 2.17
N LYS A 81 12.26 0.04 2.25
CA LYS A 81 13.70 -0.08 2.00
C LYS A 81 14.08 0.39 0.60
N ALA A 82 13.32 0.00 -0.42
CA ALA A 82 13.55 0.47 -1.80
C ALA A 82 13.41 1.99 -1.91
N GLU A 83 12.34 2.60 -1.36
CA GLU A 83 12.17 4.05 -1.38
C GLU A 83 13.26 4.78 -0.59
N LEU A 84 13.75 4.20 0.51
CA LEU A 84 14.86 4.73 1.29
C LEU A 84 16.18 4.72 0.50
N LEU A 85 16.48 3.66 -0.25
CA LEU A 85 17.66 3.57 -1.11
C LEU A 85 17.67 4.68 -2.18
N TYR A 86 16.49 5.03 -2.71
CA TYR A 86 16.37 6.12 -3.68
C TYR A 86 16.20 7.50 -3.03
N ALA A 87 16.14 7.61 -1.71
CA ALA A 87 16.01 8.90 -1.02
C ALA A 87 17.25 9.79 -1.25
N ASP A 88 18.43 9.19 -1.43
CA ASP A 88 19.67 9.94 -1.68
C ASP A 88 19.72 10.60 -3.08
N SER A 89 18.73 10.33 -3.95
CA SER A 89 18.52 11.10 -5.20
C SER A 89 17.98 12.52 -4.96
N VAL A 90 17.59 12.83 -3.73
CA VAL A 90 17.21 14.16 -3.28
C VAL A 90 18.49 14.95 -2.99
N ILE A 91 18.62 16.12 -3.63
CA ILE A 91 19.77 17.01 -3.44
C ILE A 91 19.66 17.78 -2.13
N ASP A 92 18.47 18.33 -1.86
CA ASP A 92 18.27 19.21 -0.72
C ASP A 92 16.83 19.10 -0.19
N VAL A 93 16.70 19.32 1.12
CA VAL A 93 15.42 19.36 1.83
C VAL A 93 15.42 20.63 2.67
N GLN A 94 14.45 21.50 2.46
CA GLN A 94 14.28 22.74 3.21
C GLN A 94 12.89 22.82 3.81
N LEU A 95 12.77 23.41 5.00
CA LEU A 95 11.47 23.72 5.56
C LEU A 95 10.86 24.86 4.74
N TYR A 96 9.78 24.58 4.02
CA TYR A 96 9.12 25.53 3.12
C TYR A 96 8.15 26.43 3.87
N SER A 97 7.38 25.86 4.80
CA SER A 97 6.43 26.61 5.60
C SER A 97 6.34 26.03 7.01
N ARG A 98 6.68 26.86 8.01
CA ARG A 98 6.56 26.52 9.44
C ARG A 98 5.11 26.41 9.89
N LEU A 99 4.21 27.19 9.28
CA LEU A 99 2.79 27.21 9.62
C LEU A 99 2.11 25.90 9.22
N THR A 100 2.44 25.38 8.04
CA THR A 100 1.83 24.16 7.50
C THR A 100 2.67 22.90 7.76
N GLY A 101 3.93 23.05 8.21
CA GLY A 101 4.84 21.93 8.43
C GLY A 101 5.34 21.28 7.13
N GLU A 102 5.36 22.05 6.04
CA GLU A 102 5.69 21.57 4.71
C GLU A 102 7.18 21.74 4.39
N TYR A 103 7.72 20.77 3.65
CA TYR A 103 9.10 20.72 3.22
C TYR A 103 9.19 20.81 1.70
N SER A 104 10.09 21.66 1.22
CA SER A 104 10.51 21.69 -0.19
C SER A 104 11.67 20.71 -0.37
N VAL A 105 11.52 19.82 -1.34
CA VAL A 105 12.50 18.78 -1.70
C VAL A 105 13.02 19.06 -3.10
N GLN A 106 14.32 19.32 -3.24
CA GLN A 106 14.98 19.56 -4.53
C GLN A 106 15.56 18.26 -5.09
N LEU A 107 15.24 17.98 -6.35
CA LEU A 107 15.73 16.82 -7.09
C LEU A 107 16.93 17.18 -7.96
N SER A 108 17.63 16.14 -8.46
CA SER A 108 18.79 16.29 -9.36
C SER A 108 18.52 17.04 -10.66
N ASN A 109 17.28 17.02 -11.14
CA ASN A 109 16.85 17.74 -12.34
C ASN A 109 16.30 19.15 -12.03
N SER A 110 16.68 19.74 -10.90
CA SER A 110 16.21 21.05 -10.40
C SER A 110 14.70 21.17 -10.17
N ARG A 111 13.92 20.09 -10.29
CA ARG A 111 12.51 20.10 -9.90
C ARG A 111 12.39 20.16 -8.38
N ARG A 112 11.38 20.89 -7.90
CA ARG A 112 11.02 20.96 -6.49
C ARG A 112 9.68 20.27 -6.26
N LEU A 113 9.62 19.51 -5.18
CA LEU A 113 8.42 18.86 -4.69
C LEU A 113 8.11 19.35 -3.28
N VAL A 114 6.84 19.30 -2.90
CA VAL A 114 6.39 19.64 -1.56
C VAL A 114 5.99 18.36 -0.84
N VAL A 115 6.46 18.21 0.39
CA VAL A 115 6.14 17.09 1.27
C VAL A 115 5.50 17.64 2.53
N ASN A 116 4.33 17.10 2.88
CA ASN A 116 3.66 17.34 4.14
C ASN A 116 3.63 16.03 4.92
N LEU A 117 4.42 15.94 6.00
CA LEU A 117 4.50 14.72 6.81
C LEU A 117 3.24 14.46 7.63
N SER A 118 2.59 15.50 8.16
CA SER A 118 1.39 15.33 9.00
C SER A 118 0.17 14.92 8.16
N GLY A 119 0.05 15.46 6.96
CA GLY A 119 -1.00 15.08 5.99
C GLY A 119 -0.72 13.75 5.28
N GLY A 120 0.50 13.21 5.37
CA GLY A 120 0.90 12.03 4.60
C GLY A 120 0.93 12.29 3.09
N GLU A 121 1.35 13.48 2.68
CA GLU A 121 1.25 13.95 1.31
C GLU A 121 2.61 14.27 0.69
N CYS A 122 2.73 13.99 -0.60
CA CYS A 122 3.79 14.52 -1.43
C CYS A 122 3.20 15.01 -2.76
N SER A 123 3.71 16.11 -3.31
CA SER A 123 3.26 16.63 -4.61
C SER A 123 3.54 15.66 -5.77
N CYS A 124 4.40 14.64 -5.59
CA CYS A 124 4.55 13.54 -6.55
C CYS A 124 3.35 12.58 -6.60
N ARG A 125 2.37 12.72 -5.69
CA ARG A 125 1.15 11.91 -5.55
C ARG A 125 1.35 10.43 -5.20
N TRP A 126 2.58 9.96 -5.14
CA TRP A 126 2.86 8.55 -4.90
C TRP A 126 2.44 8.09 -3.51
N TRP A 127 2.71 8.88 -2.47
CA TRP A 127 2.36 8.54 -1.09
C TRP A 127 0.84 8.37 -0.94
N GLN A 128 0.07 9.31 -1.48
CA GLN A 128 -1.39 9.27 -1.46
C GLN A 128 -1.96 8.06 -2.21
N LEU A 129 -1.26 7.57 -3.24
CA LEU A 129 -1.69 6.40 -4.01
C LEU A 129 -1.27 5.07 -3.38
N GLN A 130 -0.12 5.03 -2.72
CA GLN A 130 0.44 3.79 -2.16
C GLN A 130 0.12 3.62 -0.67
N GLY A 131 -0.22 4.69 0.05
CA GLY A 131 -0.46 4.69 1.48
C GLY A 131 0.81 4.57 2.33
N PHE A 132 1.99 4.85 1.80
CA PHE A 132 3.23 4.89 2.58
C PHE A 132 4.26 5.85 1.96
N PRO A 133 5.32 6.26 2.68
CA PRO A 133 6.21 7.32 2.22
C PRO A 133 6.96 6.97 0.92
N CYS A 134 6.93 7.89 -0.04
CA CYS A 134 7.79 7.83 -1.23
C CYS A 134 9.22 8.29 -0.90
N ARG A 135 10.18 8.08 -1.81
CA ARG A 135 11.58 8.54 -1.65
C ARG A 135 11.76 10.00 -1.24
N HIS A 136 10.88 10.91 -1.67
CA HIS A 136 10.94 12.32 -1.27
C HIS A 136 10.56 12.50 0.20
N ALA A 137 9.49 11.82 0.62
CA ALA A 137 9.07 11.81 2.01
C ALA A 137 10.09 11.11 2.91
N MET A 138 10.73 10.03 2.41
CA MET A 138 11.83 9.37 3.11
C MET A 138 12.99 10.31 3.41
N ALA A 139 13.38 11.16 2.45
CA ALA A 139 14.44 12.14 2.67
C ALA A 139 14.08 13.13 3.78
N VAL A 140 12.83 13.61 3.83
CA VAL A 140 12.34 14.48 4.92
C VAL A 140 12.31 13.75 6.26
N ILE A 141 11.77 12.52 6.31
CA ILE A 141 11.72 11.71 7.53
C ILE A 141 13.13 11.46 8.08
N LYS A 142 14.09 11.14 7.21
CA LYS A 142 15.51 10.94 7.55
C LYS A 142 16.13 12.23 8.13
N LYS A 143 15.88 13.39 7.50
CA LYS A 143 16.33 14.69 8.00
C LYS A 143 15.78 15.00 9.38
N GLU A 144 14.49 14.75 9.59
CA GLU A 144 13.79 14.99 10.86
C GLU A 144 14.04 13.90 11.91
N LYS A 145 14.81 12.85 11.57
CA LYS A 145 15.11 11.70 12.45
C LYS A 145 13.85 11.03 13.02
N LYS A 146 12.77 10.98 12.25
CA LYS A 146 11.50 10.37 12.66
C LYS A 146 11.44 8.90 12.25
N TRP A 147 10.58 8.14 12.93
CA TRP A 147 10.35 6.74 12.60
C TRP A 147 9.47 6.61 11.36
N VAL A 148 10.00 5.96 10.32
CA VAL A 148 9.30 5.81 9.03
C VAL A 148 7.95 5.12 9.17
N TYR A 149 7.83 4.17 10.10
CA TYR A 149 6.61 3.39 10.27
C TYR A 149 5.43 4.27 10.67
N ASP A 150 5.63 5.36 11.41
CA ASP A 150 4.56 6.27 11.83
C ASP A 150 3.82 6.90 10.65
N PHE A 151 4.46 6.93 9.48
CA PHE A 151 3.96 7.52 8.25
C PHE A 151 3.36 6.50 7.27
N VAL A 152 3.28 5.22 7.68
CA VAL A 152 2.62 4.17 6.92
C VAL A 152 1.13 4.14 7.27
N ASN A 153 0.27 4.10 6.25
CA ASN A 153 -1.19 4.05 6.41
C ASN A 153 -1.61 2.89 7.34
N VAL A 154 -2.59 3.19 8.19
CA VAL A 154 -3.13 2.28 9.20
C VAL A 154 -3.55 0.92 8.63
N CYS A 155 -4.00 0.86 7.37
CA CYS A 155 -4.42 -0.38 6.72
C CYS A 155 -3.28 -1.42 6.60
N TYR A 156 -2.02 -0.99 6.59
CA TYR A 156 -0.85 -1.87 6.52
C TYR A 156 -0.27 -2.26 7.87
N LYS A 157 -0.78 -1.68 8.96
CA LYS A 157 -0.28 -1.90 10.31
C LYS A 157 -0.69 -3.27 10.83
N SER A 158 0.18 -3.89 11.63
CA SER A 158 -0.07 -5.16 12.28
C SER A 158 -1.37 -5.13 13.09
N SER A 159 -1.64 -4.05 13.84
CA SER A 159 -2.87 -3.88 14.62
C SER A 159 -4.14 -4.07 13.77
N THR A 160 -4.21 -3.37 12.64
CA THR A 160 -5.33 -3.45 11.69
C THR A 160 -5.42 -4.81 11.02
N GLN A 161 -4.28 -5.38 10.64
CA GLN A 161 -4.23 -6.72 10.04
C GLN A 161 -4.66 -7.79 11.07
N THR A 162 -4.29 -7.66 12.34
CA THR A 162 -4.76 -8.54 13.41
C THR A 162 -6.28 -8.48 13.50
N MET A 163 -6.87 -7.28 13.54
CA MET A 163 -8.34 -7.14 13.59
C MET A 163 -9.03 -7.84 12.41
N TYR A 164 -8.46 -7.75 11.20
CA TYR A 164 -9.03 -8.44 10.05
C TYR A 164 -8.91 -9.95 10.14
N TYR A 165 -7.75 -10.46 10.56
CA TYR A 165 -7.45 -11.89 10.49
C TYR A 165 -7.63 -12.65 11.81
N MET A 166 -8.02 -12.01 12.91
CA MET A 166 -8.12 -12.67 14.23
C MET A 166 -9.18 -13.78 14.26
N ASN A 167 -10.27 -13.62 13.52
CA ASN A 167 -11.33 -14.63 13.43
C ASN A 167 -10.87 -15.85 12.62
N SER A 168 -11.48 -17.00 12.87
CA SER A 168 -11.24 -18.23 12.11
C SER A 168 -12.32 -18.41 11.05
N VAL A 169 -11.91 -18.86 9.86
CA VAL A 169 -12.85 -19.27 8.81
C VAL A 169 -13.07 -20.76 8.98
N HIS A 170 -14.20 -21.13 9.58
CA HIS A 170 -14.54 -22.53 9.80
C HIS A 170 -15.14 -23.16 8.54
N PRO A 171 -14.81 -24.42 8.22
CA PRO A 171 -15.54 -25.20 7.22
C PRO A 171 -17.02 -25.29 7.62
N MET A 172 -17.93 -25.30 6.63
CA MET A 172 -19.34 -25.62 6.92
C MET A 172 -19.44 -27.08 7.34
N GLU A 173 -20.09 -27.35 8.46
CA GLU A 173 -20.40 -28.71 8.89
C GLU A 173 -21.37 -29.35 7.90
N HIS A 174 -21.08 -30.60 7.52
CA HIS A 174 -21.99 -31.38 6.69
C HIS A 174 -23.17 -31.83 7.56
N THR A 175 -24.34 -31.25 7.32
CA THR A 175 -25.63 -31.80 7.75
C THR A 175 -26.33 -32.46 6.58
#